data_AF-A0A4Q4BQJ3-F1
#
_entry.id   AF-A0A4Q4BQJ3-F1
#
_cell.length_a   1.000
_cell.length_b   1.000
_cell.length_c   1.000
_cell.angle_alpha   90.00
_cell.angle_beta   90.00
_cell.angle_gamma   90.00
#
_symmetry.space_group_name_H-M   'P 1'
#
loop_
_entity.id
_entity.type
_entity.pdbx_description
1 polymer ?
#
loop_
_entity_poly.entity_id
_entity_poly.type
_entity_poly.pdbx_seq_one_letter_code
_entity_poly.pdbx_strand_id
1 'polypeptide(L)'
;MPPPRIALFAEQGHFTAVHNLTFRVVMPQLSGSAWKVLCFLISETVGYQRRSELISYSAIMAGTGLRSSATVSKALTELLADEPFGCPLIVRQLGERCGATSRESSRYGLNLKCTVALQKVNRDASKNEARRISDAAFFEACFGSENEAPVSSPNKTGRDQSETSNELLSPEENLESEHFIALCEVCQLDRDLLSPRKKANATQRAAQLATKYSPDQIRQAGARWPLPAAPHPDQLLDSMPSLLNRKERHEPNQSRAPSENSPPRNDRPTNEHQRNAAERRQLMGELASRFG
;
A
#
# COMPACT_ATOMS: atom_id res chain seq x y z
N MET A 1 -32.98 -6.09 -0.12
CA MET A 1 -31.98 -5.87 -1.19
C MET A 1 -31.05 -7.07 -1.23
N PRO A 2 -30.66 -7.57 -2.41
CA PRO A 2 -29.63 -8.60 -2.50
C PRO A 2 -28.28 -8.04 -1.99
N PRO A 3 -27.41 -8.87 -1.40
CA PRO A 3 -26.07 -8.44 -0.98
C PRO A 3 -25.23 -8.02 -2.19
N PRO A 4 -24.31 -7.05 -2.04
CA PRO A 4 -23.43 -6.62 -3.12
C PRO A 4 -22.54 -7.78 -3.57
N ARG A 5 -22.38 -7.93 -4.89
CA ARG A 5 -21.45 -8.89 -5.50
C ARG A 5 -20.13 -8.19 -5.80
N ILE A 6 -19.04 -8.72 -5.28
CA ILE A 6 -17.69 -8.17 -5.48
C ILE A 6 -16.94 -9.13 -6.41
N ALA A 7 -16.40 -8.62 -7.52
CA ALA A 7 -15.53 -9.38 -8.38
C ALA A 7 -14.13 -9.45 -7.74
N LEU A 8 -13.68 -10.65 -7.37
CA LEU A 8 -12.43 -10.86 -6.63
C LEU A 8 -11.18 -10.37 -7.37
N PHE A 9 -11.23 -10.32 -8.70
CA PHE A 9 -10.15 -9.88 -9.57
C PHE A 9 -10.46 -8.55 -10.27
N ALA A 10 -11.41 -7.77 -9.75
CA ALA A 10 -11.61 -6.42 -10.25
C ALA A 10 -10.33 -5.59 -10.02
N GLU A 11 -9.89 -4.90 -11.06
CA GLU A 11 -8.70 -4.04 -11.01
C GLU A 11 -8.91 -2.81 -10.11
N GLN A 12 -10.16 -2.49 -9.76
CA GLN A 12 -10.53 -1.29 -9.00
C GLN A 12 -11.59 -1.59 -7.93
N GLY A 13 -11.40 -1.00 -6.75
CA GLY A 13 -12.35 -1.00 -5.64
C GLY A 13 -12.31 -2.28 -4.80
N HIS A 14 -12.01 -2.14 -3.51
CA HIS A 14 -12.03 -3.21 -2.48
C HIS A 14 -10.82 -4.14 -2.40
N PHE A 15 -9.61 -3.64 -2.62
CA PHE A 15 -8.38 -4.38 -2.32
C PHE A 15 -7.55 -3.69 -1.23
N THR A 16 -6.81 -4.49 -0.47
CA THR A 16 -5.82 -4.00 0.49
C THR A 16 -4.46 -3.96 -0.18
N ALA A 17 -3.87 -2.77 -0.32
CA ALA A 17 -2.53 -2.62 -0.84
C ALA A 17 -1.50 -3.17 0.18
N VAL A 18 -0.67 -4.12 -0.26
CA VAL A 18 0.40 -4.72 0.54
C VAL A 18 1.72 -4.61 -0.22
N HIS A 19 2.80 -4.29 0.48
CA HIS A 19 4.11 -4.17 -0.14
C HIS A 19 4.63 -5.53 -0.64
N ASN A 20 5.24 -5.58 -1.83
CA ASN A 20 5.72 -6.84 -2.42
C ASN A 20 6.77 -7.57 -1.55
N LEU A 21 7.47 -6.84 -0.67
CA LEU A 21 8.39 -7.45 0.30
C LEU A 21 7.68 -8.38 1.28
N THR A 22 6.42 -8.11 1.62
CA THR A 22 5.65 -8.97 2.51
C THR A 22 5.51 -10.37 1.91
N PHE A 23 5.26 -10.47 0.60
CA PHE A 23 5.18 -11.77 -0.07
C PHE A 23 6.54 -12.44 -0.28
N ARG A 24 7.60 -11.66 -0.54
CA ARG A 24 8.93 -12.20 -0.87
C ARG A 24 9.78 -12.57 0.33
N VAL A 25 9.67 -11.80 1.42
CA VAL A 25 10.55 -11.91 2.59
C VAL A 25 9.80 -12.46 3.79
N VAL A 26 8.59 -11.93 4.06
CA VAL A 26 7.83 -12.30 5.26
C VAL A 26 7.14 -13.64 5.10
N MET A 27 6.39 -13.84 4.02
CA MET A 27 5.58 -15.05 3.79
C MET A 27 6.39 -16.37 3.87
N PRO A 28 7.58 -16.52 3.26
CA PRO A 28 8.32 -17.80 3.28
C PRO A 28 8.90 -18.18 4.65
N GLN A 29 8.99 -17.20 5.56
CA GLN A 29 9.53 -17.36 6.90
C GLN A 29 8.46 -17.63 7.96
N LEU A 30 7.19 -17.47 7.60
CA LEU A 30 6.05 -17.70 8.50
C LEU A 30 5.38 -19.03 8.22
N SER A 31 4.84 -19.64 9.27
CA SER A 31 3.92 -20.76 9.15
C SER A 31 2.64 -20.32 8.42
N GLY A 32 1.98 -21.26 7.74
CA GLY A 32 0.72 -20.97 7.04
C GLY A 32 -0.38 -20.42 7.97
N SER A 33 -0.34 -20.75 9.27
CA SER A 33 -1.30 -20.20 10.25
C SER A 33 -0.95 -18.77 10.65
N ALA A 34 0.33 -18.47 10.91
CA ALA A 34 0.80 -17.11 11.18
C ALA A 34 0.57 -16.18 9.97
N TRP A 35 0.83 -16.66 8.76
CA TRP A 35 0.55 -15.91 7.54
C TRP A 35 -0.94 -15.56 7.40
N LYS A 36 -1.85 -16.52 7.64
CA LYS A 36 -3.30 -16.27 7.64
C LYS A 36 -3.71 -15.21 8.67
N VAL A 37 -3.19 -15.30 9.89
CA VAL A 37 -3.45 -14.30 10.94
C VAL A 37 -2.95 -12.92 10.50
N LEU A 38 -1.75 -12.82 9.94
CA LEU A 38 -1.18 -11.57 9.45
C LEU A 38 -2.03 -10.96 8.32
N CYS A 39 -2.44 -11.75 7.32
CA CYS A 39 -3.32 -11.28 6.24
C CYS A 39 -4.64 -10.73 6.77
N PHE A 40 -5.25 -11.41 7.76
CA PHE A 40 -6.48 -10.95 8.39
C PHE A 40 -6.27 -9.61 9.13
N LEU A 41 -5.18 -9.47 9.89
CA LEU A 41 -4.85 -8.21 10.55
C LEU A 41 -4.65 -7.07 9.53
N ILE A 42 -3.98 -7.35 8.41
CA ILE A 42 -3.77 -6.39 7.32
C ILE A 42 -5.10 -5.97 6.68
N SER A 43 -6.00 -6.91 6.41
CA SER A 43 -7.31 -6.58 5.80
C SER A 43 -8.17 -5.74 6.74
N GLU A 44 -8.22 -6.07 8.02
CA GLU A 44 -9.05 -5.36 8.99
C GLU A 44 -8.51 -3.96 9.35
N THR A 45 -7.18 -3.78 9.34
CA THR A 45 -6.55 -2.51 9.70
C THR A 45 -6.32 -1.61 8.48
N VAL A 46 -5.39 -1.98 7.60
CA VAL A 46 -5.00 -1.17 6.44
C VAL A 46 -6.12 -1.13 5.40
N GLY A 47 -6.78 -2.26 5.16
CA GLY A 47 -7.86 -2.38 4.17
C GLY A 47 -9.06 -1.47 4.45
N TYR A 48 -9.44 -1.30 5.72
CA TYR A 48 -10.54 -0.42 6.14
C TYR A 48 -10.09 0.95 6.66
N GLN A 49 -8.82 1.32 6.47
CA GLN A 49 -8.24 2.58 6.96
C GLN A 49 -8.27 2.75 8.49
N ARG A 50 -8.34 1.64 9.23
CA ARG A 50 -8.39 1.59 10.70
C ARG A 50 -7.03 1.25 11.30
N ARG A 51 -6.03 2.09 11.04
CA ARG A 51 -4.61 1.81 11.38
C ARG A 51 -4.34 1.65 12.87
N SER A 52 -5.18 2.20 13.75
CA SER A 52 -5.05 2.11 15.20
C SER A 52 -5.99 1.09 15.85
N GLU A 53 -6.81 0.39 15.06
CA GLU A 53 -7.74 -0.58 15.63
C GLU A 53 -6.99 -1.84 16.06
N LEU A 54 -7.24 -2.24 17.31
CA LEU A 54 -6.67 -3.43 17.89
C LEU A 54 -7.73 -4.52 17.90
N ILE A 55 -7.37 -5.67 17.36
CA ILE A 55 -8.28 -6.77 17.12
C ILE A 55 -8.21 -7.75 18.28
N SER A 56 -9.37 -8.14 18.79
CA SER A 56 -9.47 -9.11 19.88
C SER A 56 -9.09 -10.51 19.40
N TYR A 57 -8.61 -11.35 20.32
CA TYR A 57 -8.30 -12.76 20.03
C TYR A 57 -9.47 -13.52 19.40
N SER A 58 -10.70 -13.32 19.89
CA SER A 58 -11.90 -13.97 19.36
C SER A 58 -12.22 -13.52 17.93
N ALA A 59 -12.03 -12.23 17.62
CA ALA A 59 -12.20 -11.72 16.26
C ALA A 59 -11.15 -12.30 15.30
N ILE A 60 -9.89 -12.45 15.74
CA ILE A 60 -8.85 -13.15 14.96
C ILE A 60 -9.25 -14.60 14.68
N MET A 61 -9.71 -15.32 15.71
CA MET A 61 -10.15 -16.70 15.57
C MET A 61 -11.31 -16.85 14.59
N ALA A 62 -12.32 -15.98 14.70
CA ALA A 62 -13.47 -15.96 13.81
C ALA A 62 -13.10 -15.59 12.36
N GLY A 63 -12.31 -14.53 12.18
CA GLY A 63 -11.94 -14.01 10.87
C GLY A 63 -10.96 -14.89 10.09
N THR A 64 -10.08 -15.61 10.79
CA THR A 64 -9.13 -16.54 10.15
C THR A 64 -9.70 -17.94 9.93
N GLY A 65 -10.82 -18.28 10.59
CA GLY A 65 -11.40 -19.63 10.56
C GLY A 65 -10.57 -20.69 11.28
N LEU A 66 -9.57 -20.30 12.07
CA LEU A 66 -8.75 -21.22 12.85
C LEU A 66 -9.56 -21.76 14.04
N ARG A 67 -9.87 -23.07 14.04
CA ARG A 67 -10.73 -23.69 15.07
C ARG A 67 -10.02 -23.95 16.40
N SER A 68 -8.70 -24.05 16.40
CA SER A 68 -7.92 -24.38 17.59
C SER A 68 -7.31 -23.12 18.20
N SER A 69 -7.64 -22.85 19.46
CA SER A 69 -7.02 -21.76 20.22
C SER A 69 -5.51 -21.96 20.35
N ALA A 70 -5.04 -23.20 20.52
CA ALA A 70 -3.61 -23.50 20.55
C ALA A 70 -2.91 -23.09 19.24
N THR A 71 -3.55 -23.30 18.09
CA THR A 71 -3.01 -22.90 16.77
C THR A 71 -2.96 -21.39 16.63
N VAL A 72 -4.02 -20.67 17.02
CA VAL A 72 -4.05 -19.19 17.01
C VAL A 72 -2.99 -18.62 17.94
N SER A 73 -2.86 -19.17 19.15
CA SER A 73 -1.84 -18.74 20.11
C SER A 73 -0.43 -18.97 19.57
N LYS A 74 -0.14 -20.13 18.97
CA LYS A 74 1.15 -20.41 18.33
C LYS A 74 1.45 -19.41 17.20
N ALA A 75 0.45 -19.14 16.34
CA ALA A 75 0.57 -18.18 15.26
C ALA A 75 0.84 -16.75 15.77
N LEU A 76 0.17 -16.32 16.84
CA LEU A 76 0.39 -15.01 17.46
C LEU A 76 1.77 -14.91 18.12
N THR A 77 2.23 -15.97 18.79
CA THR A 77 3.59 -16.03 19.35
C THR A 77 4.65 -15.90 18.26
N GLU A 78 4.46 -16.57 17.12
CA GLU A 78 5.35 -16.47 15.97
C GLU A 78 5.41 -15.04 15.40
N LEU A 79 4.26 -14.36 15.28
CA LEU A 79 4.21 -12.98 14.80
C LEU A 79 4.74 -11.94 15.80
N LEU A 80 4.75 -12.27 17.10
CA LEU A 80 5.30 -11.46 18.19
C LEU A 80 6.79 -11.73 18.43
N ALA A 81 7.38 -12.75 17.79
CA ALA A 81 8.80 -13.02 17.90
C ALA A 81 9.61 -11.98 17.09
N ASP A 82 10.79 -11.63 17.59
CA ASP A 82 11.70 -10.71 16.89
C ASP A 82 12.36 -11.39 15.69
N GLU A 83 12.73 -12.67 15.82
CA GLU A 83 13.31 -13.46 14.73
C GLU A 83 12.22 -14.03 13.79
N PRO A 84 12.47 -14.07 12.47
CA PRO A 84 13.73 -13.78 11.77
C PRO A 84 13.89 -12.33 11.27
N PHE A 85 13.02 -11.41 11.69
CA PHE A 85 12.92 -10.07 11.08
C PHE A 85 13.67 -8.97 11.84
N GLY A 86 14.15 -9.26 13.06
CA GLY A 86 14.73 -8.29 13.98
C GLY A 86 13.70 -7.37 14.66
N CYS A 87 12.41 -7.55 14.39
CA CYS A 87 11.31 -6.85 15.02
C CYS A 87 10.02 -7.68 14.97
N PRO A 88 9.11 -7.52 15.95
CA PRO A 88 7.85 -8.21 15.92
C PRO A 88 6.95 -7.59 14.85
N LEU A 89 6.28 -8.42 14.06
CA LEU A 89 5.40 -7.96 12.98
C LEU A 89 4.09 -7.38 13.51
N ILE A 90 3.68 -7.80 14.71
CA ILE A 90 2.48 -7.33 15.39
C ILE A 90 2.82 -6.80 16.78
N VAL A 91 1.95 -5.96 17.32
CA VAL A 91 1.99 -5.49 18.71
C VAL A 91 0.84 -6.11 19.50
N ARG A 92 1.11 -6.47 20.76
CA ARG A 92 0.10 -6.92 21.72
C ARG A 92 -0.13 -5.81 22.74
N GLN A 93 -1.39 -5.43 22.91
CA GLN A 93 -1.83 -4.56 23.99
C GLN A 93 -2.64 -5.38 24.99
N LEU A 94 -2.22 -5.33 26.25
CA LEU A 94 -3.00 -5.88 27.36
C LEU A 94 -4.04 -4.84 27.74
N GLY A 95 -5.32 -5.21 27.72
CA GLY A 95 -6.38 -4.38 28.28
C GLY A 95 -6.23 -4.27 29.80
N GLU A 96 -6.61 -3.12 30.35
CA GLU A 96 -6.69 -2.94 31.79
C GLU A 96 -7.69 -3.93 32.41
N ARG A 97 -7.34 -4.50 33.56
CA ARG A 97 -8.26 -5.37 34.30
C ARG A 97 -9.36 -4.52 34.93
N CYS A 98 -10.58 -4.59 34.38
CA CYS A 98 -11.75 -4.03 35.06
C CYS A 98 -12.29 -5.05 36.09
N GLY A 99 -11.74 -5.04 37.30
CA GLY A 99 -12.27 -5.78 38.45
C GLY A 99 -11.65 -7.16 38.70
N ALA A 100 -11.99 -7.74 39.86
CA ALA A 100 -11.36 -8.95 40.39
C ALA A 100 -11.61 -10.23 39.57
N THR A 101 -12.65 -10.26 38.73
CA THR A 101 -13.05 -11.42 37.93
C THR A 101 -12.79 -11.26 36.43
N SER A 102 -12.32 -10.08 35.98
CA SER A 102 -12.11 -9.84 34.55
C SER A 102 -10.80 -10.47 34.08
N ARG A 103 -10.89 -11.41 33.15
CA ARG A 103 -9.73 -11.91 32.41
C ARG A 103 -9.14 -10.79 31.57
N GLU A 104 -7.82 -10.72 31.50
CA GLU A 104 -7.11 -9.75 30.65
C GLU A 104 -7.48 -10.00 29.19
N SER A 105 -8.17 -9.03 28.58
CA SER A 105 -8.42 -9.08 27.14
C SER A 105 -7.17 -8.60 26.42
N SER A 106 -6.49 -9.51 25.73
CA SER A 106 -5.39 -9.16 24.82
C SER A 106 -5.96 -8.70 23.49
N ARG A 107 -5.43 -7.59 22.99
CA ARG A 107 -5.73 -7.08 21.64
C ARG A 107 -4.43 -6.98 20.84
N TYR A 108 -4.55 -7.13 19.52
CA TYR A 108 -3.40 -7.23 18.63
C TYR A 108 -3.57 -6.26 17.45
N GLY A 109 -2.47 -5.64 17.03
CA GLY A 109 -2.44 -4.74 15.87
C GLY A 109 -1.14 -4.89 15.09
N LEU A 110 -1.06 -4.31 13.90
CA LEU A 110 0.18 -4.32 13.12
C LEU A 110 1.26 -3.45 13.77
N ASN A 111 2.50 -3.92 13.76
CA ASN A 111 3.64 -3.10 14.14
C ASN A 111 4.09 -2.23 12.96
N LEU A 112 3.50 -1.05 12.82
CA LEU A 112 3.81 -0.11 11.72
C LEU A 112 5.25 0.44 11.78
N LYS A 113 5.98 0.19 12.88
CA LYS A 113 7.37 0.59 13.04
C LYS A 113 8.36 -0.49 12.62
N CYS A 114 7.88 -1.71 12.33
CA CYS A 114 8.78 -2.80 11.96
C CYS A 114 9.35 -2.55 10.56
N THR A 115 10.68 -2.49 10.49
CA THR A 115 11.44 -2.32 9.26
C THR A 115 12.19 -3.62 8.99
N VAL A 116 11.88 -4.25 7.86
CA VAL A 116 12.56 -5.48 7.45
C VAL A 116 13.71 -5.10 6.53
N ALA A 117 14.93 -5.45 6.92
CA ALA A 117 16.07 -5.30 6.03
C ALA A 117 15.86 -6.19 4.80
N LEU A 118 16.01 -5.60 3.61
CA LEU A 118 16.27 -6.34 2.39
C LEU A 118 17.67 -6.96 2.53
N GLN A 119 17.78 -8.03 3.32
CA GLN A 119 18.93 -8.91 3.15
C GLN A 119 18.94 -9.28 1.67
N LYS A 120 20.07 -9.05 1.00
CA LYS A 120 20.26 -9.48 -0.39
C LYS A 120 19.72 -10.90 -0.43
N VAL A 121 18.58 -11.10 -1.10
CA VAL A 121 17.95 -12.41 -1.20
C VAL A 121 19.01 -13.25 -1.88
N ASN A 122 19.80 -13.97 -1.09
CA ASN A 122 20.93 -14.72 -1.58
C ASN A 122 20.27 -15.71 -2.52
N ARG A 123 20.58 -15.62 -3.81
CA ARG A 123 20.08 -16.53 -4.85
C ARG A 123 20.34 -18.00 -4.48
N ASP A 124 21.18 -18.25 -3.49
CA ASP A 124 21.47 -19.54 -2.88
C ASP A 124 20.29 -20.18 -2.13
N ALA A 125 19.23 -19.44 -1.79
CA ALA A 125 18.00 -20.02 -1.25
C ALA A 125 17.31 -21.00 -2.22
N SER A 126 17.64 -20.91 -3.53
CA SER A 126 17.24 -21.89 -4.53
C SER A 126 17.71 -23.33 -4.23
N LYS A 127 18.73 -23.52 -3.37
CA LYS A 127 19.20 -24.87 -2.99
C LYS A 127 18.43 -25.46 -1.79
N ASN A 128 17.87 -24.63 -0.92
CA ASN A 128 17.07 -25.12 0.23
C ASN A 128 15.59 -25.31 -0.09
N GLU A 129 15.07 -24.65 -1.14
CA GLU A 129 13.72 -24.89 -1.67
C GLU A 129 13.52 -26.36 -2.07
N ALA A 130 14.55 -27.01 -2.65
CA ALA A 130 14.52 -28.42 -3.03
C ALA A 130 14.35 -29.39 -1.86
N ARG A 131 14.62 -28.97 -0.62
CA ARG A 131 14.38 -29.77 0.59
C ARG A 131 13.02 -29.53 1.24
N ARG A 132 12.34 -28.40 0.97
CA ARG A 132 10.99 -28.13 1.51
C ARG A 132 9.88 -28.64 0.62
N ILE A 133 10.15 -28.87 -0.68
CA ILE A 133 9.19 -29.51 -1.59
C ILE A 133 8.84 -30.95 -1.17
N SER A 134 9.66 -31.63 -0.33
CA SER A 134 9.26 -32.92 0.25
C SER A 134 8.09 -32.82 1.23
N ASP A 135 7.83 -31.63 1.81
CA ASP A 135 6.67 -31.39 2.68
C ASP A 135 5.47 -30.83 1.90
N ALA A 136 5.69 -30.29 0.69
CA ALA A 136 4.61 -29.84 -0.20
C ALA A 136 3.77 -31.02 -0.75
N ALA A 137 4.33 -32.23 -0.76
CA ALA A 137 3.58 -33.46 -1.00
C ALA A 137 2.40 -33.66 -0.03
N PHE A 138 2.45 -33.03 1.15
CA PHE A 138 1.33 -33.03 2.11
C PHE A 138 0.15 -32.15 1.65
N PHE A 139 0.40 -31.05 0.94
CA PHE A 139 -0.66 -30.14 0.48
C PHE A 139 -1.38 -30.67 -0.76
N GLU A 140 -0.66 -31.39 -1.62
CA GLU A 140 -1.20 -32.07 -2.81
C GLU A 140 -2.08 -33.29 -2.45
N ALA A 141 -1.80 -33.93 -1.31
CA ALA A 141 -2.63 -35.04 -0.78
C ALA A 141 -4.01 -34.61 -0.24
N CYS A 142 -4.22 -33.32 0.06
CA CYS A 142 -5.49 -32.82 0.60
C CYS A 142 -6.47 -32.28 -0.47
N PHE A 143 -6.03 -32.06 -1.70
CA PHE A 143 -6.84 -31.44 -2.76
C PHE A 143 -6.67 -32.15 -4.12
N GLY A 144 -6.65 -33.49 -4.10
CA GLY A 144 -6.52 -34.32 -5.31
C GLY A 144 -7.50 -33.90 -6.41
N SER A 145 -6.95 -33.41 -7.52
CA SER A 145 -7.65 -33.17 -8.78
C SER A 145 -7.51 -34.42 -9.64
N GLU A 146 -8.64 -34.86 -10.16
CA GLU A 146 -8.74 -35.94 -11.14
C GLU A 146 -8.16 -35.55 -12.50
N ASN A 147 -7.78 -36.59 -13.24
CA ASN A 147 -7.08 -36.67 -14.52
C ASN A 147 -7.66 -35.86 -15.69
N GLU A 148 -6.78 -35.49 -16.64
CA GLU A 148 -6.72 -35.96 -18.06
C GLU A 148 -6.04 -34.89 -18.96
N ALA A 149 -4.80 -35.11 -19.42
CA ALA A 149 -4.36 -35.72 -20.70
C ALA A 149 -3.86 -34.66 -21.72
N PRO A 150 -2.65 -34.82 -22.32
CA PRO A 150 -2.04 -33.83 -23.22
C PRO A 150 -2.42 -34.06 -24.69
N VAL A 151 -2.78 -32.98 -25.39
CA VAL A 151 -3.01 -32.97 -26.85
C VAL A 151 -1.87 -32.24 -27.55
N SER A 152 -1.36 -32.88 -28.60
CA SER A 152 -0.20 -32.54 -29.42
C SER A 152 -0.52 -31.70 -30.68
N SER A 153 0.40 -30.76 -30.99
CA SER A 153 0.84 -30.29 -32.34
C SER A 153 -0.14 -29.44 -33.20
N PRO A 154 0.26 -28.78 -34.33
CA PRO A 154 1.59 -28.45 -34.92
C PRO A 154 1.79 -26.97 -35.45
N ASN A 155 3.03 -26.67 -35.86
CA ASN A 155 3.58 -25.68 -36.83
C ASN A 155 2.68 -24.62 -37.53
N LYS A 156 3.21 -23.39 -37.70
CA LYS A 156 3.26 -22.66 -39.01
C LYS A 156 4.09 -21.35 -39.01
N THR A 157 5.13 -21.37 -39.86
CA THR A 157 5.53 -20.38 -40.89
C THR A 157 5.55 -18.87 -40.63
N GLY A 158 6.77 -18.30 -40.68
CA GLY A 158 7.22 -17.37 -41.73
C GLY A 158 6.51 -16.02 -41.89
N ARG A 159 7.20 -14.92 -41.55
CA ARG A 159 6.90 -13.60 -42.12
C ARG A 159 8.14 -12.71 -42.16
N ASP A 160 8.51 -12.35 -43.39
CA ASP A 160 9.51 -11.35 -43.76
C ASP A 160 9.23 -10.00 -43.11
N GLN A 161 10.28 -9.35 -42.60
CA GLN A 161 10.29 -7.92 -42.35
C GLN A 161 11.53 -7.30 -43.00
N SER A 162 11.23 -6.36 -43.89
CA SER A 162 12.11 -5.50 -44.66
C SER A 162 12.98 -4.63 -43.78
N GLU A 163 14.28 -4.68 -44.05
CA GLU A 163 15.30 -3.78 -43.52
C GLU A 163 15.12 -2.36 -44.07
N THR A 164 14.62 -1.46 -43.24
CA THR A 164 14.85 -0.02 -43.41
C THR A 164 16.00 0.38 -42.50
N SER A 165 17.15 0.65 -43.12
CA SER A 165 18.38 1.14 -42.52
C SER A 165 18.16 2.55 -41.95
N ASN A 166 17.72 2.63 -40.70
CA ASN A 166 17.94 3.82 -39.88
C ASN A 166 19.34 3.69 -39.29
N GLU A 167 20.22 4.66 -39.55
CA GLU A 167 21.50 4.82 -38.86
C GLU A 167 21.25 4.85 -37.35
N LEU A 168 21.47 3.69 -36.71
CA LEU A 168 21.46 3.54 -35.27
C LEU A 168 22.69 4.26 -34.71
N LEU A 169 22.49 5.50 -34.28
CA LEU A 169 23.31 6.10 -33.24
C LEU A 169 23.39 5.10 -32.07
N SER A 170 24.61 4.79 -31.64
CA SER A 170 24.90 3.81 -30.58
C SER A 170 23.96 4.04 -29.38
N PRO A 171 23.17 3.04 -28.94
CA PRO A 171 22.16 3.21 -27.88
C PRO A 171 22.72 3.71 -26.54
N GLU A 172 24.03 3.59 -26.33
CA GLU A 172 24.67 3.91 -25.05
C GLU A 172 24.92 5.40 -24.83
N GLU A 173 25.10 6.21 -25.89
CA GLU A 173 25.39 7.65 -25.73
C GLU A 173 24.15 8.50 -25.37
N ASN A 174 22.92 7.97 -25.52
CA ASN A 174 21.69 8.69 -25.21
C ASN A 174 21.25 8.61 -23.74
N LEU A 175 21.94 7.81 -22.91
CA LEU A 175 21.57 7.57 -21.51
C LEU A 175 21.94 8.72 -20.55
N GLU A 176 22.78 9.65 -21.01
CA GLU A 176 23.24 10.81 -20.25
C GLU A 176 22.65 12.13 -20.75
N SER A 177 21.58 12.09 -21.56
CA SER A 177 20.87 13.32 -21.93
C SER A 177 20.34 14.04 -20.68
N GLU A 178 20.71 15.31 -20.50
CA GLU A 178 20.19 16.17 -19.42
C GLU A 178 18.66 16.17 -19.34
N HIS A 179 17.96 16.02 -20.49
CA HIS A 179 16.50 15.90 -20.54
C HIS A 179 15.99 14.61 -19.88
N PHE A 180 16.71 13.51 -20.03
CA PHE A 180 16.35 12.25 -19.37
C PHE A 180 16.52 12.35 -17.85
N ILE A 181 17.58 13.02 -17.40
CA ILE A 181 17.84 13.29 -15.98
C ILE A 181 16.71 14.16 -15.41
N ALA A 182 16.42 15.30 -16.03
CA ALA A 182 15.34 16.20 -15.61
C ALA A 182 13.97 15.50 -15.60
N LEU A 183 13.67 14.65 -16.58
CA LEU A 183 12.44 13.87 -16.61
C LEU A 183 12.35 12.89 -15.44
N CYS A 184 13.44 12.17 -15.14
CA CYS A 184 13.47 11.22 -14.02
C CYS A 184 13.32 11.93 -12.66
N GLU A 185 13.96 13.09 -12.48
CA GLU A 185 13.82 13.92 -11.28
C GLU A 185 12.36 14.33 -11.05
N VAL A 186 11.72 14.91 -12.07
CA VAL A 186 10.34 15.39 -11.98
C VAL A 186 9.35 14.25 -11.77
N CYS A 187 9.55 13.11 -12.43
CA CYS A 187 8.67 11.96 -12.32
C CYS A 187 9.03 11.04 -11.13
N GLN A 188 10.03 11.40 -10.32
CA GLN A 188 10.57 10.59 -9.21
C GLN A 188 10.89 9.14 -9.62
N LEU A 189 11.47 8.97 -10.81
CA LEU A 189 11.90 7.68 -11.32
C LEU A 189 13.35 7.41 -10.90
N ASP A 190 13.57 6.32 -10.19
CA ASP A 190 14.91 5.85 -9.85
C ASP A 190 15.59 5.26 -11.10
N ARG A 191 16.56 6.00 -11.66
CA ARG A 191 17.27 5.70 -12.91
C ARG A 191 17.89 4.30 -12.91
N ASP A 192 18.39 3.84 -11.76
CA ASP A 192 19.13 2.59 -11.62
C ASP A 192 18.19 1.38 -11.47
N LEU A 193 16.94 1.62 -11.05
CA LEU A 193 15.92 0.60 -10.84
C LEU A 193 14.92 0.47 -12.00
N LEU A 194 15.04 1.29 -13.05
CA LEU A 194 14.17 1.20 -14.21
C LEU A 194 14.43 -0.09 -15.01
N SER A 195 13.38 -0.89 -15.19
CA SER A 195 13.41 -2.00 -16.15
C SER A 195 13.76 -1.52 -17.56
N PRO A 196 14.39 -2.34 -18.42
CA PRO A 196 14.80 -1.93 -19.78
C PRO A 196 13.67 -1.30 -20.60
N ARG A 197 12.46 -1.87 -20.53
CA ARG A 197 11.28 -1.35 -21.25
C ARG A 197 10.86 0.05 -20.75
N LYS A 198 10.85 0.26 -19.44
CA LYS A 198 10.52 1.58 -18.85
C LYS A 198 11.61 2.60 -19.17
N LYS A 199 12.88 2.19 -19.14
CA LYS A 199 14.01 3.04 -19.50
C LYS A 199 13.89 3.53 -20.95
N ALA A 200 13.66 2.62 -21.90
CA ALA A 200 13.46 2.95 -23.32
C ALA A 200 12.29 3.93 -23.52
N ASN A 201 11.16 3.70 -22.84
CA ASN A 201 10.01 4.60 -22.91
C ASN A 201 10.33 6.00 -22.34
N ALA A 202 10.97 6.09 -21.18
CA ALA A 202 11.38 7.36 -20.59
C ALA A 202 12.41 8.10 -21.47
N THR A 203 13.36 7.39 -22.07
CA THR A 203 14.31 7.96 -23.05
C THR A 203 13.59 8.52 -24.28
N GLN A 204 12.62 7.78 -24.83
CA GLN A 204 11.80 8.26 -25.96
C GLN A 204 11.03 9.54 -25.61
N ARG A 205 10.46 9.63 -24.40
CA ARG A 205 9.74 10.83 -23.95
C ARG A 205 10.68 12.00 -23.67
N ALA A 206 11.84 11.76 -23.09
CA ALA A 206 12.89 12.77 -22.91
C ALA A 206 13.33 13.35 -24.26
N ALA A 207 13.53 12.51 -25.28
CA ALA A 207 13.84 12.95 -26.64
C ALA A 207 12.72 13.81 -27.25
N GLN A 208 11.46 13.44 -27.03
CA GLN A 208 10.31 14.27 -27.47
C GLN A 208 10.28 15.64 -26.78
N LEU A 209 10.52 15.69 -25.46
CA LEU A 209 10.61 16.95 -24.72
C LEU A 209 11.78 17.81 -25.21
N ALA A 210 12.92 17.19 -25.51
CA ALA A 210 14.12 17.88 -25.99
C ALA A 210 13.91 18.64 -27.30
N THR A 211 12.90 18.26 -28.11
CA THR A 211 12.57 19.00 -29.34
C THR A 211 11.98 20.38 -29.09
N LYS A 212 11.43 20.65 -27.90
CA LYS A 212 10.64 21.87 -27.62
C LYS A 212 11.03 22.59 -26.33
N TYR A 213 11.65 21.89 -25.38
CA TYR A 213 11.85 22.39 -24.03
C TYR A 213 13.28 22.16 -23.55
N SER A 214 13.81 23.11 -22.78
CA SER A 214 15.08 22.92 -22.08
C SER A 214 14.90 22.05 -20.83
N PRO A 215 15.97 21.41 -20.31
CA PRO A 215 15.91 20.65 -19.06
C PRO A 215 15.36 21.47 -17.87
N ASP A 216 15.73 22.74 -17.78
CA ASP A 216 15.26 23.63 -16.72
C ASP A 216 13.76 23.93 -16.81
N GLN A 217 13.22 24.04 -18.03
CA GLN A 217 11.77 24.17 -18.22
C GLN A 217 11.02 22.91 -17.77
N ILE A 218 11.59 21.72 -17.98
CA ILE A 218 11.01 20.46 -17.48
C ILE A 218 10.99 20.48 -15.95
N ARG A 219 12.09 20.84 -15.29
CA ARG A 219 12.16 20.97 -13.82
C ARG A 219 11.16 22.01 -13.29
N GLN A 220 11.06 23.17 -13.95
CA GLN A 220 10.10 24.21 -13.59
C GLN A 220 8.65 23.74 -13.73
N ALA A 221 8.34 23.00 -14.80
CA ALA A 221 7.02 22.40 -14.98
C ALA A 221 6.70 21.38 -13.87
N GLY A 222 7.69 20.56 -13.48
CA GLY A 222 7.58 19.64 -12.35
C GLY A 222 7.31 20.34 -11.02
N ALA A 223 8.01 21.44 -10.74
CA ALA A 223 7.77 22.25 -9.53
C ALA A 223 6.37 22.91 -9.50
N ARG A 224 5.76 23.11 -10.67
CA ARG A 224 4.41 23.68 -10.82
C ARG A 224 3.30 22.62 -10.92
N TRP A 225 3.65 21.34 -10.76
CA TRP A 225 2.69 20.24 -10.86
C TRP A 225 1.61 20.35 -9.75
N PRO A 226 0.31 20.32 -10.09
CA PRO A 226 -0.76 20.66 -9.14
C PRO A 226 -1.14 19.52 -8.19
N LEU A 227 -0.69 18.29 -8.46
CA LEU A 227 -1.08 17.10 -7.69
C LEU A 227 0.02 16.70 -6.72
N PRO A 228 -0.32 16.09 -5.56
CA PRO A 228 0.66 15.64 -4.58
C PRO A 228 1.51 14.46 -5.07
N ALA A 229 1.05 13.73 -6.09
CA ALA A 229 1.79 12.64 -6.72
C ALA A 229 2.61 13.15 -7.90
N ALA A 230 3.81 12.59 -8.07
CA ALA A 230 4.67 12.88 -9.21
C ALA A 230 3.95 12.53 -10.55
N PRO A 231 4.12 13.35 -11.59
CA PRO A 231 3.51 13.09 -12.90
C PRO A 231 4.06 11.82 -13.54
N HIS A 232 3.23 11.13 -14.33
CA HIS A 232 3.73 10.18 -15.31
C HIS A 232 4.42 10.93 -16.47
N PRO A 233 5.46 10.39 -17.13
CA PRO A 233 6.12 11.05 -18.26
C PRO A 233 5.19 11.55 -19.37
N ASP A 234 4.16 10.76 -19.71
CA ASP A 234 3.15 11.17 -20.71
C ASP A 234 2.30 12.35 -20.22
N GLN A 235 1.88 12.34 -18.95
CA GLN A 235 1.08 13.42 -18.37
C GLN A 235 1.88 14.72 -18.30
N LEU A 236 3.18 14.62 -17.99
CA LEU A 236 4.06 15.78 -17.98
C LEU A 236 4.14 16.38 -19.39
N LEU A 237 4.43 15.55 -20.41
CA LEU A 237 4.53 15.97 -21.80
C LEU A 237 3.28 16.71 -22.29
N ASP A 238 2.09 16.18 -22.01
CA ASP A 238 0.82 16.77 -22.42
C ASP A 238 0.51 18.09 -21.69
N SER A 239 1.00 18.23 -20.45
CA SER A 239 0.73 19.38 -19.58
C SER A 239 1.78 20.50 -19.69
N MET A 240 2.92 20.25 -20.36
CA MET A 240 4.04 21.19 -20.46
C MET A 240 3.63 22.62 -20.88
N PRO A 241 2.82 22.83 -21.95
CA PRO A 241 2.43 24.17 -22.37
C PRO A 241 1.67 24.94 -21.28
N SER A 242 0.76 24.25 -20.58
CA SER A 242 -0.09 24.84 -19.54
C SER A 242 0.70 25.20 -18.28
N LEU A 243 1.67 24.34 -17.90
CA LEU A 243 2.49 24.53 -16.70
C LEU A 243 3.48 25.71 -16.86
N LEU A 244 4.06 25.86 -18.04
CA LEU A 244 5.01 26.95 -18.33
C LEU A 244 4.30 28.28 -18.57
N ASN A 245 3.16 28.29 -19.27
CA ASN A 245 2.38 29.49 -19.56
C ASN A 245 1.52 29.99 -18.39
N ARG A 246 1.51 29.26 -17.26
CA ARG A 246 0.93 29.76 -16.01
C ARG A 246 1.82 30.91 -15.52
N LYS A 247 1.63 32.08 -16.12
CA LYS A 247 2.15 33.37 -15.65
C LYS A 247 1.85 33.36 -14.17
N GLU A 248 2.87 33.56 -13.34
CA GLU A 248 2.72 33.70 -11.91
C GLU A 248 1.72 34.82 -11.70
N ARG A 249 0.44 34.44 -11.60
CA ARG A 249 -0.53 35.21 -10.86
C ARG A 249 0.02 35.04 -9.45
N HIS A 250 0.98 35.89 -9.10
CA HIS A 250 1.04 36.45 -7.77
C HIS A 250 -0.41 36.84 -7.50
N GLU A 251 -1.17 35.93 -6.89
CA GLU A 251 -2.16 36.40 -5.95
C GLU A 251 -1.34 37.26 -5.00
N PRO A 252 -1.51 38.60 -5.03
CA PRO A 252 -0.93 39.40 -3.98
C PRO A 252 -1.51 38.80 -2.72
N ASN A 253 -0.65 38.07 -2.00
CA ASN A 253 -0.94 37.58 -0.68
C ASN A 253 -1.28 38.85 0.08
N GLN A 254 -2.58 39.13 0.21
CA GLN A 254 -3.08 40.21 1.04
C GLN A 254 -2.78 39.75 2.45
N SER A 255 -1.53 39.94 2.83
CA SER A 255 -1.03 40.06 4.19
C SER A 255 -1.82 41.20 4.82
N ARG A 256 -3.07 40.89 5.16
CA ARG A 256 -3.92 41.72 5.98
C ARG A 256 -3.22 41.73 7.32
N ALA A 257 -2.46 42.79 7.56
CA ALA A 257 -1.86 43.06 8.86
C ALA A 257 -2.94 42.90 9.93
N PRO A 258 -2.62 42.26 11.07
CA PRO A 258 -3.55 42.19 12.18
C PRO A 258 -3.79 43.62 12.67
N SER A 259 -4.96 44.16 12.37
CA SER A 259 -5.45 45.39 12.99
C SER A 259 -5.66 45.09 14.47
N GLU A 260 -4.69 45.48 15.28
CA GLU A 260 -4.83 45.73 16.71
C GLU A 260 -5.91 46.79 16.89
N ASN A 261 -7.15 46.36 17.12
CA ASN A 261 -8.22 47.06 17.83
C ASN A 261 -9.52 46.27 17.64
N SER A 262 -9.61 45.12 18.31
CA SER A 262 -10.90 44.47 18.55
C SER A 262 -11.22 44.59 20.05
N PRO A 263 -12.42 45.09 20.41
CA PRO A 263 -12.84 45.25 21.80
C PRO A 263 -13.01 43.88 22.48
N PRO A 264 -13.00 43.82 23.83
CA PRO A 264 -13.04 42.57 24.57
C PRO A 264 -14.31 41.79 24.25
N ARG A 265 -14.13 40.61 23.63
CA ARG A 265 -15.20 39.63 23.47
C ARG A 265 -15.54 39.08 24.86
N ASN A 266 -16.71 39.45 25.36
CA ASN A 266 -17.36 38.76 26.47
C ASN A 266 -17.53 37.28 26.10
N ASP A 267 -16.84 36.42 26.82
CA ASP A 267 -17.04 34.97 26.81
C ASP A 267 -18.46 34.66 27.31
N ARG A 268 -19.41 34.56 26.38
CA ARG A 268 -20.67 33.86 26.63
C ARG A 268 -20.39 32.36 26.48
N PRO A 269 -20.57 31.54 27.53
CA PRO A 269 -20.50 30.10 27.39
C PRO A 269 -21.59 29.66 26.41
N THR A 270 -21.17 28.98 25.35
CA THR A 270 -22.06 28.41 24.34
C THR A 270 -22.94 27.36 25.01
N ASN A 271 -24.25 27.62 24.98
CA ASN A 271 -25.37 26.80 25.48
C ASN A 271 -25.46 25.36 24.94
N GLU A 272 -24.46 24.90 24.19
CA GLU A 272 -24.47 23.62 23.48
C GLU A 272 -24.12 22.44 24.41
N HIS A 273 -23.24 22.66 25.39
CA HIS A 273 -22.95 21.64 26.40
C HIS A 273 -24.10 21.41 27.39
N GLN A 274 -24.93 22.42 27.66
CA GLN A 274 -26.12 22.26 28.51
C GLN A 274 -27.27 21.54 27.78
N ARG A 275 -27.44 21.76 26.46
CA ARG A 275 -28.42 21.01 25.65
C ARG A 275 -28.10 19.53 25.58
N ASN A 276 -26.83 19.17 25.34
CA ASN A 276 -26.44 17.76 25.23
C ASN A 276 -26.55 16.99 26.57
N ALA A 277 -26.42 17.68 27.71
CA ALA A 277 -26.62 17.08 29.02
C ALA A 277 -28.11 16.81 29.35
N ALA A 278 -29.02 17.66 28.87
CA ALA A 278 -30.46 17.50 29.06
C ALA A 278 -31.01 16.33 28.22
N GLU A 279 -30.62 16.22 26.94
CA GLU A 279 -31.07 15.13 26.06
C GLU A 279 -30.59 13.75 26.54
N ARG A 280 -29.37 13.66 27.09
CA ARG A 280 -28.86 12.41 27.68
C ARG A 280 -29.66 11.94 28.90
N ARG A 281 -30.20 12.85 29.70
CA ARG A 281 -31.04 12.47 30.86
C ARG A 281 -32.41 11.96 30.42
N GLN A 282 -32.97 12.54 29.35
CA GLN A 282 -34.26 12.10 28.81
C GLN A 282 -34.18 10.68 28.23
N LEU A 283 -33.13 10.39 27.44
CA LEU A 283 -32.92 9.06 26.86
C LEU A 283 -32.69 7.97 27.91
N MET A 284 -32.00 8.28 29.01
CA MET A 284 -31.79 7.32 30.10
C MET A 284 -33.07 7.04 30.89
N GLY A 285 -33.95 8.04 31.03
CA GLY A 285 -35.27 7.87 31.67
C GLY A 285 -36.21 6.97 30.87
N GLU A 286 -36.25 7.13 29.54
CA GLU A 286 -37.08 6.30 28.66
C GLU A 286 -36.61 4.83 28.60
N LEU A 287 -35.29 4.61 28.64
CA LEU A 287 -34.74 3.26 28.72
C LEU A 287 -35.06 2.59 30.05
N ALA A 288 -34.97 3.31 31.18
CA ALA A 288 -35.33 2.75 32.48
C ALA A 288 -36.82 2.35 32.57
N SER A 289 -37.71 3.12 31.93
CA SER A 289 -39.16 2.83 31.91
C SER A 289 -39.56 1.67 30.99
N ARG A 290 -38.71 1.26 30.04
CA ARG A 290 -39.00 0.15 29.12
C ARG A 290 -38.52 -1.21 29.62
N PHE A 291 -37.65 -1.23 30.64
CA PHE A 291 -37.00 -2.45 31.13
C PHE A 291 -37.17 -2.71 32.62
N GLY A 292 -38.01 -1.93 33.32
CA GLY A 292 -38.47 -2.20 34.69
C GLY A 292 -39.98 -2.42 34.71
#